data_AF-A0A960PNN8-F1
#
_entry.id   AF-A0A960PNN8-F1
#
_cell.length_a   1.000
_cell.length_b   1.000
_cell.length_c   1.000
_cell.angle_alpha   90.00
_cell.angle_beta   90.00
_cell.angle_gamma   90.00
#
_symmetry.space_group_name_H-M   'P 1'
#
loop_
_entity.id
_entity.type
_entity.pdbx_description
1 polymer ?
#
loop_
_entity_poly.entity_id
_entity_poly.type
_entity_poly.pdbx_seq_one_letter_code
_entity_poly.pdbx_strand_id
1 'polypeptide(L)'
;LADNTSAVTVEVVREADLAVGIDESVDPVVAGSGPGNLIYTVTLTNGGPSSASLAVRNLVSFPAGVVVDSVTPSDGSFSGQSWILSDFAAGGSATLTFVFTVDDTAAAAVDAISLFSTVIGSDAADPDTGDRTASEATSIEVCPVVVTTTADSGAGSLRDAIACARDFPSLDTVSFAIAGEGPHTIQVLSALPFAAKALHLDGTSQPGYAGTPLVVIDGQLAGAGVRGLLLVGTGSRVEGLAITGFSGNGIVVAGSASTGNAILGNSLYGNGALGIDLGGDGVTPDDAGDADTGPNRLQNRPVFSGAVTSGGSTDVSYLVDSDPANSAYPLRVEIFLADADGEEGETFLGFDEYTEADHQACGASPCPKTLTLGALPAGAGLVATATDADGNTSEFSLASAVLGATKAGAFLDDGDGDGVPNPGETLRFTVTVTNAGTLEAAAVTLEDLAEDHAGTSLVAGSVTTSQGTVTSGNTAGDTDVEVALGALA
;
A
#
# COMPACT_ATOMS: atom_id res chain seq x y z
N LEU A 1 74.29 54.73 -52.24
CA LEU A 1 73.55 53.46 -52.46
C LEU A 1 74.55 52.37 -52.14
N ALA A 2 74.48 51.58 -51.07
CA ALA A 2 73.33 51.13 -50.31
C ALA A 2 73.75 50.82 -48.87
N ASP A 3 73.02 51.37 -47.91
CA ASP A 3 72.77 50.73 -46.62
C ASP A 3 71.26 50.51 -46.57
N ASN A 4 70.84 49.33 -47.01
CA ASN A 4 69.44 49.00 -47.24
C ASN A 4 69.02 47.75 -46.45
N THR A 5 69.60 47.51 -45.26
CA THR A 5 69.17 46.38 -44.43
C THR A 5 69.12 46.76 -42.96
N SER A 6 67.89 46.89 -42.44
CA SER A 6 67.59 46.85 -41.01
C SER A 6 66.70 45.63 -40.77
N ALA A 7 67.06 44.81 -39.78
CA ALA A 7 66.24 43.67 -39.35
C ALA A 7 65.80 43.90 -37.90
N VAL A 8 64.50 43.74 -37.64
CA VAL A 8 63.93 43.63 -36.30
C VAL A 8 63.41 42.21 -36.16
N THR A 9 63.81 41.53 -35.09
CA THR A 9 63.20 40.24 -34.73
C THR A 9 62.06 40.56 -33.78
N VAL A 10 60.83 40.23 -34.17
CA VAL A 10 59.66 40.28 -33.28
C VAL A 10 59.42 38.87 -32.79
N GLU A 11 59.54 38.64 -31.49
CA GLU A 11 59.13 37.40 -30.87
C GLU A 11 57.60 37.41 -30.72
N VAL A 12 56.90 36.51 -31.42
CA VAL A 12 55.46 36.35 -31.27
C VAL A 12 55.24 35.31 -30.18
N VAL A 13 54.80 35.78 -29.01
CA VAL A 13 54.36 34.88 -27.93
C VAL A 13 52.93 34.44 -28.24
N ARG A 14 52.69 33.13 -28.25
CA ARG A 14 51.34 32.58 -28.34
C ARG A 14 50.71 32.61 -26.96
N GLU A 15 49.55 33.24 -26.86
CA GLU A 15 48.78 33.35 -25.62
C GLU A 15 47.41 32.70 -25.78
N ALA A 16 47.09 31.77 -24.88
CA ALA A 16 45.79 31.13 -24.74
C ALA A 16 45.37 31.29 -23.26
N ASP A 17 44.24 31.97 -23.04
CA ASP A 17 43.70 32.32 -21.73
C ASP A 17 42.75 31.21 -21.28
N LEU A 18 43.23 30.26 -20.47
CA LEU A 18 42.55 28.98 -20.24
C LEU A 18 41.86 28.92 -18.88
N ALA A 19 40.54 29.11 -18.88
CA ALA A 19 39.72 28.99 -17.68
C ALA A 19 39.04 27.62 -17.58
N VAL A 20 38.94 27.09 -16.36
CA VAL A 20 38.21 25.86 -16.03
C VAL A 20 37.07 26.18 -15.05
N GLY A 21 35.87 25.67 -15.33
CA GLY A 21 34.74 25.64 -14.40
C GLY A 21 34.19 24.23 -14.25
N ILE A 22 33.45 23.96 -13.18
CA ILE A 22 32.71 22.72 -12.96
C ILE A 22 31.30 23.10 -12.52
N ASP A 23 30.30 22.51 -13.16
CA ASP A 23 28.90 22.58 -12.75
C ASP A 23 28.42 21.18 -12.36
N GLU A 24 27.52 21.09 -11.39
CA GLU A 24 26.85 19.86 -10.98
C GLU A 24 25.35 19.89 -11.28
N SER A 25 24.75 18.71 -11.45
CA SER A 25 23.31 18.60 -11.72
C SER A 25 22.44 18.77 -10.48
N VAL A 26 22.94 18.39 -9.30
CA VAL A 26 22.18 18.38 -8.04
C VAL A 26 23.15 18.35 -6.86
N ASP A 27 22.81 19.04 -5.78
CA ASP A 27 23.43 18.92 -4.46
C ASP A 27 22.37 19.22 -3.38
N PRO A 28 22.07 18.28 -2.45
CA PRO A 28 22.62 16.92 -2.35
C PRO A 28 22.07 15.94 -3.41
N VAL A 29 22.85 14.90 -3.74
CA VAL A 29 22.36 13.74 -4.50
C VAL A 29 21.76 12.70 -3.54
N VAL A 30 20.59 12.16 -3.90
CA VAL A 30 19.94 11.11 -3.11
C VAL A 30 20.40 9.72 -3.54
N ALA A 31 20.94 8.97 -2.59
CA ALA A 31 21.34 7.58 -2.79
C ALA A 31 20.17 6.71 -3.27
N GLY A 32 20.38 5.91 -4.31
CA GLY A 32 19.36 5.02 -4.88
C GLY A 32 18.30 5.72 -5.74
N SER A 33 18.43 7.02 -6.02
CA SER A 33 17.47 7.78 -6.84
C SER A 33 17.48 7.41 -8.34
N GLY A 34 18.25 6.39 -8.74
CA GLY A 34 18.33 5.85 -10.09
C GLY A 34 19.73 5.90 -10.70
N PRO A 35 19.95 5.24 -11.86
CA PRO A 35 21.22 5.29 -12.56
C PRO A 35 21.48 6.68 -13.15
N GLY A 36 22.74 7.13 -13.14
CA GLY A 36 23.15 8.42 -13.67
C GLY A 36 22.58 9.63 -12.91
N ASN A 37 22.30 9.46 -11.61
CA ASN A 37 21.64 10.45 -10.77
C ASN A 37 22.51 11.65 -10.36
N LEU A 38 23.80 11.65 -10.69
CA LEU A 38 24.66 12.83 -10.54
C LEU A 38 25.50 13.04 -11.79
N ILE A 39 25.52 14.27 -12.30
CA ILE A 39 26.31 14.66 -13.46
C ILE A 39 27.20 15.84 -13.08
N TYR A 40 28.50 15.71 -13.32
CA TYR A 40 29.43 16.83 -13.32
C TYR A 40 29.82 17.22 -14.74
N THR A 41 29.77 18.51 -15.04
CA THR A 41 30.20 19.06 -16.32
C THR A 41 31.37 20.00 -16.11
N VAL A 42 32.57 19.55 -16.49
CA VAL A 42 33.75 20.41 -16.54
C VAL A 42 33.67 21.23 -17.82
N THR A 43 33.78 22.55 -17.71
CA THR A 43 33.85 23.47 -18.85
C THR A 43 35.26 24.04 -18.95
N LEU A 44 35.86 23.95 -20.13
CA LEU A 44 37.13 24.58 -20.47
C LEU A 44 36.88 25.65 -21.53
N THR A 45 37.39 26.86 -21.32
CA THR A 45 37.32 27.96 -22.29
C THR A 45 38.69 28.51 -22.63
N ASN A 46 38.87 28.99 -23.86
CA ASN A 46 40.07 29.72 -24.28
C ASN A 46 39.68 31.16 -24.66
N GLY A 47 39.85 32.11 -23.75
CA GLY A 47 39.60 33.55 -23.99
C GLY A 47 40.69 34.24 -24.82
N GLY A 48 41.81 33.54 -25.05
CA GLY A 48 43.02 34.11 -25.63
C GLY A 48 43.00 34.15 -27.16
N PRO A 49 43.91 34.92 -27.77
CA PRO A 49 43.95 35.11 -29.22
C PRO A 49 44.56 33.91 -30.00
N SER A 50 45.22 32.97 -29.32
CA SER A 50 45.87 31.80 -29.94
C SER A 50 45.16 30.51 -29.59
N SER A 51 45.19 29.52 -30.49
CA SER A 51 44.85 28.14 -30.11
C SER A 51 45.91 27.54 -29.19
N ALA A 52 45.57 26.45 -28.50
CA ALA A 52 46.49 25.71 -27.64
C ALA A 52 46.29 24.19 -27.69
N SER A 53 47.38 23.44 -27.61
CA SER A 53 47.37 22.01 -27.30
C SER A 53 47.64 21.83 -25.82
N LEU A 54 46.71 21.19 -25.10
CA LEU A 54 46.74 21.17 -23.64
C LEU A 54 46.21 19.86 -23.05
N ALA A 55 46.43 19.70 -21.75
CA ALA A 55 45.80 18.65 -20.96
C ALA A 55 45.20 19.20 -19.65
N VAL A 56 43.98 18.78 -19.33
CA VAL A 56 43.32 19.02 -18.04
C VAL A 56 43.34 17.72 -17.24
N ARG A 57 43.91 17.75 -16.03
CA ARG A 57 43.86 16.63 -15.08
C ARG A 57 42.58 16.73 -14.28
N ASN A 58 41.87 15.62 -14.15
CA ASN A 58 40.59 15.50 -13.45
C ASN A 58 40.71 14.42 -12.36
N LEU A 59 40.72 14.84 -11.10
CA LEU A 59 40.82 13.96 -9.94
C LEU A 59 39.44 13.83 -9.30
N VAL A 60 38.91 12.61 -9.31
CA VAL A 60 37.61 12.30 -8.70
C VAL A 60 37.86 11.54 -7.39
N SER A 61 37.11 11.89 -6.34
CA SER A 61 37.03 11.15 -5.07
C SER A 61 35.57 10.88 -4.73
N PHE A 62 35.24 9.64 -4.36
CA PHE A 62 33.89 9.24 -3.94
C PHE A 62 33.94 8.02 -2.99
N PRO A 63 32.93 7.83 -2.13
CA PRO A 63 32.86 6.70 -1.19
C PRO A 63 32.44 5.39 -1.88
N ALA A 64 32.37 4.31 -1.10
CA ALA A 64 31.68 3.09 -1.53
C ALA A 64 30.20 3.38 -1.80
N GLY A 65 29.61 2.68 -2.77
CA GLY A 65 28.24 2.92 -3.24
C GLY A 65 28.13 3.96 -4.35
N VAL A 66 29.26 4.48 -4.87
CA VAL A 66 29.28 5.42 -5.99
C VAL A 66 30.12 4.84 -7.12
N VAL A 67 29.60 4.88 -8.34
CA VAL A 67 30.30 4.46 -9.55
C VAL A 67 30.29 5.56 -10.59
N VAL A 68 31.36 5.63 -11.40
CA VAL A 68 31.41 6.50 -12.58
C VAL A 68 30.93 5.68 -13.77
N ASP A 69 29.75 5.98 -14.29
CA ASP A 69 29.16 5.27 -15.42
C ASP A 69 29.84 5.62 -16.73
N SER A 70 30.10 6.93 -16.93
CA SER A 70 30.75 7.39 -18.15
C SER A 70 31.49 8.71 -17.93
N VAL A 71 32.51 8.92 -18.76
CA VAL A 71 33.21 10.20 -18.88
C VAL A 71 33.33 10.51 -20.37
N THR A 72 32.62 11.55 -20.81
CA THR A 72 32.45 11.84 -22.24
C THR A 72 32.93 13.26 -22.54
N PRO A 73 34.02 13.43 -23.31
CA PRO A 73 34.44 14.73 -23.79
C PRO A 73 33.58 15.19 -24.97
N SER A 74 33.26 16.48 -25.05
CA SER A 74 32.66 17.09 -26.25
C SER A 74 33.69 17.30 -27.37
N ASP A 75 34.97 17.40 -27.00
CA ASP A 75 36.11 17.56 -27.90
C ASP A 75 37.37 16.91 -27.31
N GLY A 76 38.29 16.47 -28.16
CA GLY A 76 39.51 15.79 -27.72
C GLY A 76 39.27 14.36 -27.21
N SER A 77 40.10 13.91 -26.28
CA SER A 77 40.04 12.53 -25.74
C SER A 77 40.29 12.50 -24.24
N PHE A 78 39.64 11.57 -23.53
CA PHE A 78 39.85 11.36 -22.09
C PHE A 78 40.52 10.00 -21.86
N SER A 79 41.67 10.01 -21.19
CA SER A 79 42.40 8.78 -20.82
C SER A 79 43.23 9.00 -19.56
N GLY A 80 43.19 8.04 -18.64
CA GLY A 80 44.01 8.07 -17.42
C GLY A 80 43.87 9.38 -16.62
N GLN A 81 42.63 9.81 -16.37
CA GLN A 81 42.28 11.06 -15.67
C GLN A 81 42.65 12.35 -16.41
N SER A 82 43.18 12.26 -17.63
CA SER A 82 43.63 13.40 -18.41
C SER A 82 42.70 13.61 -19.61
N TRP A 83 42.17 14.82 -19.72
CA TRP A 83 41.43 15.29 -20.89
C TRP A 83 42.39 16.06 -21.79
N ILE A 84 42.61 15.54 -23.00
CA ILE A 84 43.61 16.02 -23.94
C ILE A 84 42.89 16.66 -25.13
N LEU A 85 43.21 17.93 -25.40
CA LEU A 85 42.73 18.66 -26.57
C LEU A 85 43.91 19.03 -27.47
N SER A 86 43.80 18.73 -28.75
CA SER A 86 44.77 19.13 -29.76
C SER A 86 44.22 20.35 -30.50
N ASP A 87 44.97 21.46 -30.52
CA ASP A 87 44.58 22.68 -31.24
C ASP A 87 43.23 23.30 -30.79
N PHE A 88 43.01 23.39 -29.47
CA PHE A 88 41.83 24.02 -28.89
C PHE A 88 41.75 25.50 -29.30
N ALA A 89 40.72 25.84 -30.08
CA ALA A 89 40.64 27.11 -30.79
C ALA A 89 40.58 28.34 -29.88
N ALA A 90 41.08 29.48 -30.37
CA ALA A 90 40.88 30.79 -29.75
C ALA A 90 39.38 31.12 -29.69
N GLY A 91 38.89 31.60 -28.54
CA GLY A 91 37.46 31.78 -28.27
C GLY A 91 36.67 30.47 -28.13
N GLY A 92 37.35 29.32 -28.09
CA GLY A 92 36.74 28.00 -28.00
C GLY A 92 36.18 27.69 -26.62
N SER A 93 35.18 26.81 -26.58
CA SER A 93 34.62 26.22 -25.37
C SER A 93 34.41 24.73 -25.60
N ALA A 94 34.80 23.89 -24.65
CA ALA A 94 34.56 22.46 -24.68
C ALA A 94 34.15 21.98 -23.29
N THR A 95 33.48 20.83 -23.23
CA THR A 95 33.03 20.23 -21.97
C THR A 95 33.50 18.79 -21.81
N LEU A 96 33.64 18.36 -20.56
CA LEU A 96 33.86 16.96 -20.18
C LEU A 96 32.79 16.57 -19.15
N THR A 97 31.92 15.65 -19.53
CA THR A 97 30.79 15.23 -18.71
C THR A 97 31.10 13.92 -17.99
N PHE A 98 31.05 13.93 -16.67
CA PHE A 98 31.06 12.75 -15.82
C PHE A 98 29.63 12.41 -15.43
N VAL A 99 29.24 11.16 -15.62
CA VAL A 99 27.96 10.62 -15.14
C VAL A 99 28.27 9.62 -14.04
N PHE A 100 27.67 9.84 -12.88
CA PHE A 100 27.79 8.99 -11.70
C PHE A 100 26.46 8.31 -11.40
N THR A 101 26.52 7.08 -10.91
CA THR A 101 25.42 6.43 -10.19
C THR A 101 25.81 6.35 -8.72
N VAL A 102 25.01 6.99 -7.87
CA VAL A 102 25.02 6.87 -6.40
C VAL A 102 23.95 5.85 -6.03
N ASP A 103 24.38 4.63 -5.73
CA ASP A 103 23.47 3.53 -5.40
C ASP A 103 22.89 3.66 -3.98
N ASP A 104 21.91 2.81 -3.67
CA ASP A 104 21.18 2.80 -2.40
C ASP A 104 22.03 2.37 -1.19
N THR A 105 23.24 1.84 -1.42
CA THR A 105 24.18 1.46 -0.37
C THR A 105 25.13 2.60 0.03
N ALA A 106 25.14 3.70 -0.73
CA ALA A 106 25.94 4.88 -0.42
C ALA A 106 25.46 5.53 0.89
N ALA A 107 26.38 5.72 1.83
CA ALA A 107 26.08 6.35 3.11
C ALA A 107 25.93 7.87 2.97
N ALA A 108 25.00 8.46 3.71
CA ALA A 108 24.87 9.91 3.80
C ALA A 108 26.17 10.56 4.31
N ALA A 109 26.65 11.58 3.61
CA ALA A 109 27.87 12.29 3.94
C ALA A 109 27.93 13.65 3.23
N VAL A 110 28.46 14.66 3.91
CA VAL A 110 28.66 16.00 3.34
C VAL A 110 29.89 16.01 2.45
N ASP A 111 29.82 16.64 1.28
CA ASP A 111 30.91 16.80 0.30
C ASP A 111 31.61 15.47 -0.05
N ALA A 112 30.84 14.40 -0.15
CA ALA A 112 31.35 13.02 -0.24
C ALA A 112 31.89 12.68 -1.63
N ILE A 113 31.28 13.25 -2.67
CA ILE A 113 31.70 13.11 -4.06
C ILE A 113 32.37 14.43 -4.43
N SER A 114 33.57 14.39 -4.97
CA SER A 114 34.27 15.61 -5.39
C SER A 114 35.05 15.40 -6.67
N LEU A 115 35.12 16.48 -7.45
CA LEU A 115 35.93 16.57 -8.67
C LEU A 115 36.81 17.79 -8.59
N PHE A 116 38.11 17.58 -8.79
CA PHE A 116 39.09 18.64 -8.95
C PHE A 116 39.69 18.59 -10.35
N SER A 117 39.60 19.70 -11.07
CA SER A 117 40.10 19.85 -12.43
C SER A 117 41.17 20.92 -12.51
N THR A 118 42.28 20.64 -13.21
CA THR A 118 43.39 21.60 -13.34
C THR A 118 44.10 21.45 -14.70
N VAL A 119 44.43 22.59 -15.34
CA VAL A 119 45.27 22.60 -16.54
C VAL A 119 46.72 22.26 -16.15
N ILE A 120 47.27 21.17 -16.69
CA ILE A 120 48.61 20.65 -16.32
C ILE A 120 49.68 20.78 -17.41
N GLY A 121 49.31 21.32 -18.57
CA GLY A 121 50.24 21.59 -19.67
C GLY A 121 49.52 22.29 -20.81
N SER A 122 50.19 23.28 -21.41
CA SER A 122 49.76 24.02 -22.60
C SER A 122 51.00 24.36 -23.44
N ASP A 123 50.88 24.32 -24.76
CA ASP A 123 51.91 24.77 -25.70
C ASP A 123 51.88 26.30 -25.96
N ALA A 124 50.88 27.00 -25.41
CA ALA A 124 50.75 28.46 -25.40
C ALA A 124 50.84 28.99 -23.96
N ALA A 125 51.40 30.19 -23.82
CA ALA A 125 51.46 30.88 -22.53
C ALA A 125 50.05 31.25 -22.08
N ASP A 126 49.80 31.19 -20.78
CA ASP A 126 48.51 31.55 -20.19
C ASP A 126 48.67 32.81 -19.36
N PRO A 127 48.09 33.94 -19.79
CA PRO A 127 48.28 35.22 -19.13
C PRO A 127 47.58 35.31 -17.77
N ASP A 128 46.52 34.53 -17.54
CA ASP A 128 45.87 34.40 -16.23
C ASP A 128 45.98 32.96 -15.74
N THR A 129 46.79 32.73 -14.71
CA THR A 129 46.91 31.38 -14.15
C THR A 129 45.94 31.10 -13.01
N GLY A 130 45.15 32.10 -12.59
CA GLY A 130 44.26 32.03 -11.42
C GLY A 130 42.99 31.22 -11.65
N ASP A 131 42.58 31.03 -12.91
CA ASP A 131 41.35 30.37 -13.33
C ASP A 131 41.58 28.98 -13.95
N ARG A 132 42.81 28.48 -13.89
CA ARG A 132 43.21 27.17 -14.45
C ARG A 132 42.79 25.98 -13.60
N THR A 133 42.05 26.21 -12.53
CA THR A 133 41.63 25.20 -11.56
C THR A 133 40.20 25.41 -11.12
N ALA A 134 39.45 24.33 -11.00
CA ALA A 134 38.13 24.31 -10.39
C ALA A 134 37.97 23.08 -9.51
N SER A 135 37.12 23.19 -8.49
CA SER A 135 36.73 22.09 -7.63
C SER A 135 35.25 22.18 -7.35
N GLU A 136 34.56 21.04 -7.37
CA GLU A 136 33.17 20.92 -6.92
C GLU A 136 33.03 19.70 -6.01
N ALA A 137 32.08 19.76 -5.07
CA ALA A 137 31.76 18.65 -4.20
C ALA A 137 30.26 18.56 -3.91
N THR A 138 29.72 17.35 -3.97
CA THR A 138 28.31 17.05 -3.73
C THR A 138 28.15 16.24 -2.46
N SER A 139 27.16 16.61 -1.66
CA SER A 139 26.71 15.85 -0.50
C SER A 139 25.81 14.68 -0.91
N ILE A 140 25.92 13.55 -0.22
CA ILE A 140 25.02 12.40 -0.37
C ILE A 140 23.98 12.45 0.76
N GLU A 141 22.71 12.34 0.39
CA GLU A 141 21.59 12.14 1.31
C GLU A 141 20.98 10.75 1.09
N VAL A 142 20.45 10.14 2.15
CA VAL A 142 19.74 8.85 2.08
C VAL A 142 18.26 9.10 2.28
N CYS A 143 17.45 8.52 1.40
CA CYS A 143 16.00 8.56 1.47
C CYS A 143 15.47 7.47 2.43
N PRO A 144 14.92 7.81 3.60
CA PRO A 144 14.50 6.80 4.56
C PRO A 144 13.12 6.25 4.20
N VAL A 145 13.07 5.18 3.40
CA VAL A 145 11.81 4.45 3.11
C VAL A 145 11.50 3.35 4.13
N VAL A 146 12.19 3.37 5.28
CA VAL A 146 11.96 2.48 6.41
C VAL A 146 11.59 3.31 7.62
N VAL A 147 10.38 3.10 8.15
CA VAL A 147 9.90 3.74 9.37
C VAL A 147 10.52 3.03 10.57
N THR A 148 11.25 3.77 11.39
CA THR A 148 12.02 3.22 12.53
C THR A 148 11.63 3.83 13.87
N THR A 149 10.77 4.84 13.86
CA THR A 149 10.31 5.55 15.07
C THR A 149 8.82 5.85 15.02
N THR A 150 8.21 6.01 16.19
CA THR A 150 6.81 6.41 16.37
C THR A 150 6.58 7.92 16.39
N ALA A 151 7.63 8.73 16.20
CA ALA A 151 7.51 10.18 16.11
C ALA A 151 6.66 10.60 14.91
N ASP A 152 5.85 11.67 15.04
CA ASP A 152 5.04 12.21 13.93
C ASP A 152 5.90 12.80 12.78
N SER A 153 7.10 13.29 13.09
CA SER A 153 7.99 13.96 12.14
C SER A 153 9.47 13.79 12.50
N GLY A 154 10.34 14.11 11.55
CA GLY A 154 11.78 13.96 11.67
C GLY A 154 12.27 12.61 11.14
N ALA A 155 13.60 12.45 11.15
CA ALA A 155 14.29 11.31 10.52
C ALA A 155 13.69 9.95 10.95
N GLY A 156 13.32 9.15 9.96
CA GLY A 156 12.82 7.79 10.15
C GLY A 156 11.35 7.69 10.59
N SER A 157 10.60 8.79 10.59
CA SER A 157 9.14 8.76 10.83
C SER A 157 8.36 8.30 9.60
N LEU A 158 7.09 7.94 9.80
CA LEU A 158 6.17 7.64 8.68
C LEU A 158 6.03 8.83 7.73
N ARG A 159 5.94 10.05 8.26
CA ARG A 159 5.82 11.26 7.46
C ARG A 159 7.04 11.48 6.58
N ASP A 160 8.23 11.24 7.13
CA ASP A 160 9.50 11.33 6.43
C ASP A 160 9.59 10.29 5.31
N ALA A 161 9.23 9.04 5.61
CA ALA A 161 9.24 7.95 4.64
C ALA A 161 8.26 8.14 3.48
N ILE A 162 7.02 8.58 3.76
CA ILE A 162 6.03 8.87 2.71
C ILE A 162 6.49 10.05 1.85
N ALA A 163 7.01 11.11 2.46
CA ALA A 163 7.52 12.27 1.72
C ALA A 163 8.67 11.87 0.79
N CYS A 164 9.55 11.00 1.27
CA CYS A 164 10.67 10.54 0.49
C CYS A 164 10.26 9.62 -0.67
N ALA A 165 9.41 8.62 -0.40
CA ALA A 165 8.86 7.78 -1.46
C ALA A 165 8.12 8.61 -2.53
N ARG A 166 7.39 9.66 -2.15
CA ARG A 166 6.73 10.58 -3.10
C ARG A 166 7.74 11.24 -4.05
N ASP A 167 8.86 11.74 -3.54
CA ASP A 167 9.79 12.59 -4.30
C ASP A 167 10.71 11.80 -5.23
N PHE A 168 10.89 10.50 -5.00
CA PHE A 168 11.74 9.63 -5.81
C PHE A 168 10.91 8.56 -6.55
N PRO A 169 10.71 8.68 -7.88
CA PRO A 169 9.87 7.74 -8.64
C PRO A 169 10.28 6.28 -8.53
N SER A 170 11.58 5.99 -8.37
CA SER A 170 12.13 4.64 -8.22
C SER A 170 11.85 3.98 -6.86
N LEU A 171 11.41 4.75 -5.86
CA LEU A 171 11.14 4.27 -4.51
C LEU A 171 9.63 4.28 -4.25
N ASP A 172 8.98 3.14 -4.31
CA ASP A 172 7.53 3.00 -4.14
C ASP A 172 7.12 2.34 -2.82
N THR A 173 8.05 1.67 -2.13
CA THR A 173 7.75 0.87 -0.94
C THR A 173 8.24 1.52 0.34
N VAL A 174 7.32 1.81 1.26
CA VAL A 174 7.57 2.19 2.65
C VAL A 174 7.35 0.98 3.56
N SER A 175 8.41 0.58 4.24
CA SER A 175 8.42 -0.55 5.20
C SER A 175 8.58 -0.05 6.63
N PHE A 176 8.40 -0.94 7.60
CA PHE A 176 8.44 -0.64 9.03
C PHE A 176 9.44 -1.56 9.74
N ALA A 177 10.28 -0.97 10.58
CA ALA A 177 11.25 -1.65 11.42
C ALA A 177 11.43 -0.90 12.75
N ILE A 178 10.31 -0.57 13.39
CA ILE A 178 10.30 0.12 14.69
C ILE A 178 10.81 -0.87 15.76
N ALA A 179 11.78 -0.44 16.56
CA ALA A 179 12.38 -1.32 17.56
C ALA A 179 11.45 -1.57 18.77
N GLY A 180 11.47 -2.80 19.28
CA GLY A 180 10.71 -3.22 20.47
C GLY A 180 9.61 -4.23 20.13
N GLU A 181 8.88 -4.67 21.15
CA GLU A 181 7.64 -5.43 20.95
C GLU A 181 6.50 -4.46 20.61
N GLY A 182 5.67 -4.83 19.63
CA GLY A 182 4.48 -4.05 19.24
C GLY A 182 3.27 -4.28 20.16
N PRO A 183 2.14 -3.60 19.89
CA PRO A 183 1.94 -2.67 18.79
C PRO A 183 2.66 -1.32 19.00
N HIS A 184 3.07 -0.70 17.90
CA HIS A 184 3.73 0.61 17.85
C HIS A 184 2.73 1.66 17.35
N THR A 185 2.36 2.59 18.23
CA THR A 185 1.43 3.67 17.88
C THR A 185 2.17 4.91 17.41
N ILE A 186 1.92 5.31 16.16
CA ILE A 186 2.34 6.57 15.55
C ILE A 186 1.18 7.56 15.69
N GLN A 187 1.29 8.49 16.64
CA GLN A 187 0.30 9.55 16.78
C GLN A 187 0.53 10.61 15.70
N VAL A 188 -0.39 10.70 14.76
CA VAL A 188 -0.40 11.69 13.68
C VAL A 188 -0.95 13.02 14.22
N LEU A 189 -0.21 14.11 14.02
CA LEU A 189 -0.57 15.44 14.53
C LEU A 189 -1.13 16.40 13.46
N SER A 190 -1.09 15.98 12.20
CA SER A 190 -1.65 16.68 11.03
C SER A 190 -1.76 15.72 9.85
N ALA A 191 -2.54 16.05 8.82
CA ALA A 191 -2.69 15.23 7.62
C ALA A 191 -1.34 14.68 7.12
N LEU A 192 -1.26 13.38 6.89
CA LEU A 192 -0.07 12.75 6.33
C LEU A 192 0.16 13.27 4.90
N PRO A 193 1.42 13.37 4.44
CA PRO A 193 1.71 13.66 3.03
C PRO A 193 1.02 12.59 2.16
N PHE A 194 0.54 12.98 0.99
CA PHE A 194 0.08 12.03 -0.01
C PHE A 194 1.07 11.96 -1.17
N ALA A 195 1.16 10.80 -1.80
CA ALA A 195 1.88 10.61 -3.04
C ALA A 195 0.89 10.69 -4.21
N ALA A 196 1.21 11.47 -5.24
CA ALA A 196 0.46 11.50 -6.50
C ALA A 196 0.86 10.35 -7.46
N LYS A 197 1.41 9.28 -6.89
CA LYS A 197 1.89 8.07 -7.55
C LYS A 197 1.55 6.87 -6.66
N ALA A 198 1.68 5.66 -7.21
CA ALA A 198 1.60 4.43 -6.44
C ALA A 198 2.53 4.47 -5.22
N LEU A 199 1.99 4.09 -4.07
CA LEU A 199 2.73 3.91 -2.84
C LEU A 199 2.38 2.55 -2.24
N HIS A 200 3.38 1.75 -1.94
CA HIS A 200 3.24 0.53 -1.18
C HIS A 200 3.59 0.81 0.29
N LEU A 201 2.60 0.77 1.18
CA LEU A 201 2.77 0.84 2.62
C LEU A 201 2.65 -0.59 3.19
N ASP A 202 3.79 -1.19 3.52
CA ASP A 202 3.88 -2.57 3.97
C ASP A 202 4.03 -2.66 5.49
N GLY A 203 2.92 -2.64 6.21
CA GLY A 203 2.90 -2.88 7.66
C GLY A 203 3.30 -4.30 8.06
N THR A 204 3.26 -5.27 7.14
CA THR A 204 3.65 -6.66 7.41
C THR A 204 5.16 -6.83 7.57
N SER A 205 5.94 -5.88 7.05
CA SER A 205 7.39 -5.82 7.24
C SER A 205 7.82 -5.56 8.69
N GLN A 206 6.93 -5.04 9.55
CA GLN A 206 7.24 -4.76 10.95
C GLN A 206 7.67 -6.05 11.69
N PRO A 207 8.89 -6.09 12.27
CA PRO A 207 9.35 -7.23 13.05
C PRO A 207 8.33 -7.69 14.10
N GLY A 208 8.01 -8.98 14.07
CA GLY A 208 7.01 -9.60 14.96
C GLY A 208 5.62 -9.76 14.35
N TYR A 209 5.35 -9.19 13.17
CA TYR A 209 4.06 -9.35 12.51
C TYR A 209 3.72 -10.83 12.28
N ALA A 210 2.53 -11.23 12.73
CA ALA A 210 2.05 -12.61 12.68
C ALA A 210 0.55 -12.67 12.31
N GLY A 211 0.13 -11.86 11.34
CA GLY A 211 -1.25 -11.79 10.87
C GLY A 211 -2.15 -10.77 11.59
N THR A 212 -1.61 -10.07 12.60
CA THR A 212 -2.27 -8.95 13.27
C THR A 212 -1.40 -7.70 13.10
N PRO A 213 -1.97 -6.55 12.67
CA PRO A 213 -1.22 -5.31 12.53
C PRO A 213 -0.46 -4.93 13.81
N LEU A 214 0.85 -4.65 13.66
CA LEU A 214 1.70 -4.18 14.75
C LEU A 214 2.02 -2.69 14.66
N VAL A 215 1.64 -2.02 13.58
CA VAL A 215 1.81 -0.57 13.43
C VAL A 215 0.43 0.07 13.44
N VAL A 216 0.22 0.94 14.41
CA VAL A 216 -1.02 1.70 14.57
C VAL A 216 -0.77 3.14 14.14
N ILE A 217 -1.47 3.60 13.11
CA ILE A 217 -1.51 4.99 12.69
C ILE A 217 -2.73 5.61 13.38
N ASP A 218 -2.48 6.44 14.40
CA ASP A 218 -3.51 7.03 15.24
C ASP A 218 -3.70 8.52 14.89
N GLY A 219 -4.89 8.85 14.39
CA GLY A 219 -5.31 10.18 13.95
C GLY A 219 -6.00 11.05 14.98
N GLN A 220 -6.13 10.63 16.25
CA GLN A 220 -6.94 11.34 17.27
C GLN A 220 -6.55 12.82 17.45
N LEU A 221 -5.28 13.16 17.20
CA LEU A 221 -4.74 14.51 17.28
C LEU A 221 -4.46 15.18 15.93
N ALA A 222 -4.87 14.56 14.81
CA ALA A 222 -4.55 15.03 13.47
C ALA A 222 -5.36 16.29 13.06
N GLY A 223 -6.50 16.54 13.70
CA GLY A 223 -7.40 17.66 13.45
C GLY A 223 -8.72 17.26 12.78
N ALA A 224 -9.67 18.20 12.76
CA ALA A 224 -11.03 17.97 12.24
C ALA A 224 -11.06 17.73 10.72
N GLY A 225 -11.78 16.70 10.28
CA GLY A 225 -11.92 16.30 8.88
C GLY A 225 -10.64 15.71 8.25
N VAL A 226 -9.60 15.48 9.06
CA VAL A 226 -8.37 14.84 8.56
C VAL A 226 -8.63 13.36 8.34
N ARG A 227 -8.26 12.89 7.16
CA ARG A 227 -8.28 11.49 6.73
C ARG A 227 -6.98 10.80 7.13
N GLY A 228 -6.99 9.47 7.28
CA GLY A 228 -5.80 8.69 7.57
C GLY A 228 -4.81 8.69 6.41
N LEU A 229 -5.18 8.02 5.32
CA LEU A 229 -4.40 7.99 4.08
C LEU A 229 -5.22 8.53 2.90
N LEU A 230 -4.55 9.22 2.01
CA LEU A 230 -5.10 9.69 0.73
C LEU A 230 -4.28 9.07 -0.39
N LEU A 231 -4.88 8.14 -1.13
CA LEU A 231 -4.26 7.47 -2.26
C LEU A 231 -4.68 8.20 -3.55
N VAL A 232 -3.70 8.66 -4.32
CA VAL A 232 -3.91 9.32 -5.62
C VAL A 232 -3.00 8.67 -6.65
N GLY A 233 -3.58 8.17 -7.73
CA GLY A 233 -2.88 7.41 -8.76
C GLY A 233 -3.26 5.93 -8.75
N THR A 234 -2.66 5.20 -9.68
CA THR A 234 -2.97 3.78 -9.93
C THR A 234 -1.91 2.89 -9.27
N GLY A 235 -2.30 1.79 -8.64
CA GLY A 235 -1.37 0.74 -8.22
C GLY A 235 -0.80 0.87 -6.81
N SER A 236 -1.38 1.67 -5.92
CA SER A 236 -0.95 1.71 -4.51
C SER A 236 -1.29 0.41 -3.80
N ARG A 237 -0.57 0.08 -2.73
CA ARG A 237 -0.89 -1.09 -1.91
C ARG A 237 -0.67 -0.79 -0.45
N VAL A 238 -1.72 -0.86 0.36
CA VAL A 238 -1.67 -0.64 1.81
C VAL A 238 -1.97 -1.96 2.48
N GLU A 239 -1.09 -2.46 3.34
CA GLU A 239 -1.33 -3.72 4.04
C GLU A 239 -0.81 -3.80 5.46
N GLY A 240 -1.46 -4.61 6.29
CA GLY A 240 -0.98 -4.97 7.63
C GLY A 240 -0.89 -3.80 8.61
N LEU A 241 -1.63 -2.71 8.38
CA LEU A 241 -1.67 -1.54 9.26
C LEU A 241 -2.97 -1.48 10.06
N ALA A 242 -2.90 -0.92 11.27
CA ALA A 242 -4.07 -0.44 11.98
C ALA A 242 -4.21 1.07 11.75
N ILE A 243 -5.35 1.54 11.24
CA ILE A 243 -5.62 2.95 10.94
C ILE A 243 -6.86 3.38 11.71
N THR A 244 -6.68 4.26 12.68
CA THR A 244 -7.73 4.57 13.66
C THR A 244 -7.71 6.03 14.08
N GLY A 245 -8.85 6.50 14.60
CA GLY A 245 -8.96 7.75 15.33
C GLY A 245 -8.92 9.00 14.47
N PHE A 246 -8.97 8.88 13.14
CA PHE A 246 -9.12 10.02 12.26
C PHE A 246 -10.54 10.57 12.38
N SER A 247 -10.73 11.88 12.31
CA SER A 247 -12.08 12.46 12.37
C SER A 247 -12.79 12.50 11.01
N GLY A 248 -12.09 12.15 9.93
CA GLY A 248 -12.67 11.79 8.63
C GLY A 248 -12.46 10.31 8.33
N ASN A 249 -12.41 9.94 7.05
CA ASN A 249 -12.24 8.55 6.62
C ASN A 249 -10.86 7.96 6.99
N GLY A 250 -10.79 6.65 7.18
CA GLY A 250 -9.51 5.93 7.38
C GLY A 250 -8.61 6.03 6.15
N ILE A 251 -9.07 5.52 5.00
CA ILE A 251 -8.39 5.62 3.70
C ILE A 251 -9.36 6.20 2.67
N VAL A 252 -8.86 7.14 1.85
CA VAL A 252 -9.58 7.63 0.67
C VAL A 252 -8.79 7.31 -0.58
N VAL A 253 -9.43 6.67 -1.56
CA VAL A 253 -8.90 6.56 -2.93
C VAL A 253 -9.50 7.68 -3.75
N ALA A 254 -8.69 8.67 -4.12
CA ALA A 254 -9.17 9.88 -4.77
C ALA A 254 -8.71 10.00 -6.23
N GLY A 255 -9.55 10.60 -7.06
CA GLY A 255 -9.30 10.83 -8.48
C GLY A 255 -9.89 9.73 -9.36
N SER A 256 -10.63 10.13 -10.39
CA SER A 256 -11.40 9.20 -11.24
C SER A 256 -10.55 8.22 -12.06
N ALA A 257 -9.23 8.39 -12.10
CA ALA A 257 -8.30 7.50 -12.78
C ALA A 257 -7.51 6.59 -11.80
N SER A 258 -7.74 6.71 -10.49
CA SER A 258 -6.97 6.02 -9.46
C SER A 258 -7.48 4.58 -9.26
N THR A 259 -7.06 3.68 -10.13
CA THR A 259 -7.45 2.25 -10.11
C THR A 259 -6.35 1.34 -9.53
N GLY A 260 -6.66 0.08 -9.24
CA GLY A 260 -5.69 -0.93 -8.82
C GLY A 260 -5.03 -0.61 -7.48
N ASN A 261 -5.71 0.12 -6.58
CA ASN A 261 -5.20 0.42 -5.25
C ASN A 261 -5.65 -0.65 -4.24
N ALA A 262 -4.77 -1.58 -3.93
CA ALA A 262 -5.07 -2.73 -3.08
C ALA A 262 -4.97 -2.35 -1.59
N ILE A 263 -6.05 -2.54 -0.83
CA ILE A 263 -6.13 -2.25 0.60
C ILE A 263 -6.40 -3.58 1.31
N LEU A 264 -5.35 -4.23 1.82
CA LEU A 264 -5.41 -5.65 2.21
C LEU A 264 -4.99 -5.89 3.66
N GLY A 265 -5.79 -6.64 4.42
CA GLY A 265 -5.44 -7.07 5.79
C GLY A 265 -5.14 -5.91 6.75
N ASN A 266 -5.73 -4.74 6.49
CA ASN A 266 -5.65 -3.59 7.39
C ASN A 266 -6.80 -3.64 8.40
N SER A 267 -6.54 -3.16 9.61
CA SER A 267 -7.54 -2.94 10.65
C SER A 267 -7.93 -1.47 10.62
N LEU A 268 -9.14 -1.15 10.14
CA LEU A 268 -9.66 0.22 10.08
C LEU A 268 -10.83 0.33 11.04
N TYR A 269 -10.75 1.21 12.03
CA TYR A 269 -11.77 1.33 13.08
C TYR A 269 -11.69 2.65 13.82
N GLY A 270 -12.81 3.09 14.40
CA GLY A 270 -12.87 4.28 15.23
C GLY A 270 -12.50 5.56 14.47
N ASN A 271 -12.71 5.58 13.15
CA ASN A 271 -12.62 6.79 12.35
C ASN A 271 -13.97 7.51 12.36
N GLY A 272 -13.98 8.82 12.10
CA GLY A 272 -15.19 9.66 12.21
C GLY A 272 -16.13 9.58 11.02
N ALA A 273 -15.76 8.79 10.01
CA ALA A 273 -16.49 8.52 8.78
C ALA A 273 -16.08 7.11 8.28
N LEU A 274 -16.16 6.81 6.99
CA LEU A 274 -15.93 5.46 6.47
C LEU A 274 -14.47 4.99 6.65
N GLY A 275 -14.28 3.69 6.88
CA GLY A 275 -12.94 3.09 6.92
C GLY A 275 -12.23 3.21 5.57
N ILE A 276 -12.93 2.91 4.48
CA ILE A 276 -12.48 3.10 3.09
C ILE A 276 -13.57 3.87 2.35
N ASP A 277 -13.18 4.91 1.61
CA ASP A 277 -14.08 5.73 0.78
C ASP A 277 -13.49 5.91 -0.62
N LEU A 278 -14.23 5.46 -1.64
CA LEU A 278 -13.84 5.54 -3.05
C LEU A 278 -14.38 6.83 -3.68
N GLY A 279 -13.54 7.87 -3.72
CA GLY A 279 -13.92 9.18 -4.26
C GLY A 279 -13.97 10.27 -3.19
N GLY A 280 -14.13 9.91 -1.93
CA GLY A 280 -14.25 10.85 -0.82
C GLY A 280 -15.62 11.52 -0.79
N ASP A 281 -16.65 10.86 -1.32
CA ASP A 281 -18.01 11.35 -1.51
C ASP A 281 -19.07 10.51 -0.78
N GLY A 282 -18.63 9.60 0.09
CA GLY A 282 -19.47 8.75 0.92
C GLY A 282 -19.63 7.35 0.34
N VAL A 283 -20.65 6.63 0.80
CA VAL A 283 -20.81 5.22 0.44
C VAL A 283 -21.05 5.05 -1.06
N THR A 284 -20.18 4.27 -1.70
CA THR A 284 -20.33 3.82 -3.09
C THR A 284 -21.49 2.81 -3.16
N PRO A 285 -22.54 3.00 -3.98
CA PRO A 285 -23.62 2.02 -4.13
C PRO A 285 -23.17 0.77 -4.88
N ASP A 286 -23.68 -0.41 -4.49
CA ASP A 286 -23.49 -1.59 -5.32
C ASP A 286 -24.46 -1.57 -6.51
N ASP A 287 -23.99 -1.92 -7.71
CA ASP A 287 -24.81 -1.99 -8.93
C ASP A 287 -24.72 -3.35 -9.64
N ALA A 288 -25.54 -3.58 -10.67
CA ALA A 288 -25.60 -4.90 -11.29
C ALA A 288 -24.39 -5.14 -12.20
N GLY A 289 -23.53 -6.10 -11.83
CA GLY A 289 -22.38 -6.53 -12.62
C GLY A 289 -21.19 -5.56 -12.62
N ASP A 290 -21.24 -4.47 -11.86
CA ASP A 290 -20.10 -3.59 -11.57
C ASP A 290 -19.46 -2.97 -12.83
N ALA A 291 -20.25 -2.28 -13.64
CA ALA A 291 -19.77 -1.69 -14.90
C ALA A 291 -19.10 -0.31 -14.71
N ASP A 292 -18.89 0.08 -13.46
CA ASP A 292 -18.49 1.42 -13.09
C ASP A 292 -17.05 1.77 -13.48
N THR A 293 -16.79 3.07 -13.49
CA THR A 293 -15.46 3.64 -13.69
C THR A 293 -15.19 4.64 -12.58
N GLY A 294 -13.94 4.79 -12.16
CA GLY A 294 -13.60 5.69 -11.08
C GLY A 294 -12.47 5.16 -10.21
N PRO A 295 -12.30 5.72 -9.01
CA PRO A 295 -11.38 5.21 -8.00
C PRO A 295 -11.67 3.72 -7.75
N ASN A 296 -10.66 2.87 -7.93
CA ASN A 296 -10.81 1.40 -7.87
C ASN A 296 -12.01 0.85 -8.66
N ARG A 297 -12.36 1.48 -9.79
CA ARG A 297 -13.54 1.13 -10.59
C ARG A 297 -14.86 1.09 -9.82
N LEU A 298 -14.91 1.69 -8.62
CA LEU A 298 -16.05 1.62 -7.71
C LEU A 298 -16.45 0.18 -7.35
N GLN A 299 -15.46 -0.73 -7.28
CA GLN A 299 -15.63 -2.15 -7.02
C GLN A 299 -16.79 -2.47 -6.07
N ASN A 300 -17.74 -3.27 -6.53
CA ASN A 300 -18.84 -3.75 -5.72
C ASN A 300 -18.35 -4.49 -4.49
N ARG A 301 -19.05 -4.28 -3.38
CA ARG A 301 -18.70 -4.90 -2.10
C ARG A 301 -19.34 -6.27 -1.97
N PRO A 302 -18.80 -7.13 -1.10
CA PRO A 302 -19.47 -8.36 -0.72
C PRO A 302 -20.82 -8.07 -0.06
N VAL A 303 -21.85 -8.83 -0.41
CA VAL A 303 -23.16 -8.81 0.24
C VAL A 303 -23.34 -10.10 1.02
N PHE A 304 -23.52 -9.99 2.34
CA PHE A 304 -23.80 -11.15 3.18
C PHE A 304 -25.23 -11.65 2.96
N SER A 305 -25.38 -12.96 2.80
CA SER A 305 -26.67 -13.65 2.76
C SER A 305 -26.95 -14.45 4.03
N GLY A 306 -25.95 -14.63 4.90
CA GLY A 306 -26.14 -15.18 6.24
C GLY A 306 -24.81 -15.39 6.97
N ALA A 307 -24.83 -15.34 8.30
CA ALA A 307 -23.73 -15.75 9.15
C ALA A 307 -24.28 -16.56 10.32
N VAL A 308 -23.99 -17.85 10.37
CA VAL A 308 -24.60 -18.79 11.34
C VAL A 308 -23.51 -19.52 12.11
N THR A 309 -23.57 -19.40 13.43
CA THR A 309 -22.66 -20.07 14.36
C THR A 309 -23.27 -21.37 14.86
N SER A 310 -22.60 -22.48 14.59
CA SER A 310 -22.96 -23.82 15.07
C SER A 310 -21.70 -24.62 15.43
N GLY A 311 -21.77 -25.42 16.49
CA GLY A 311 -20.66 -26.32 16.86
C GLY A 311 -19.30 -25.66 17.14
N GLY A 312 -19.25 -24.35 17.45
CA GLY A 312 -18.00 -23.60 17.65
C GLY A 312 -17.34 -23.11 16.36
N SER A 313 -18.07 -23.14 15.24
CA SER A 313 -17.68 -22.62 13.93
C SER A 313 -18.75 -21.65 13.44
N THR A 314 -18.38 -20.70 12.59
CA THR A 314 -19.33 -19.78 11.97
C THR A 314 -19.26 -19.89 10.46
N ASP A 315 -20.35 -20.32 9.84
CA ASP A 315 -20.50 -20.34 8.39
C ASP A 315 -21.01 -18.97 7.93
N VAL A 316 -20.23 -18.32 7.06
CA VAL A 316 -20.53 -17.00 6.51
C VAL A 316 -20.78 -17.13 5.03
N SER A 317 -22.03 -16.91 4.62
CA SER A 317 -22.45 -16.90 3.23
C SER A 317 -22.50 -15.48 2.69
N TYR A 318 -21.90 -15.26 1.52
CA TYR A 318 -21.84 -13.96 0.85
C TYR A 318 -21.78 -14.15 -0.67
N LEU A 319 -22.03 -13.07 -1.42
CA LEU A 319 -21.77 -13.00 -2.87
C LEU A 319 -21.11 -11.66 -3.22
N VAL A 320 -20.55 -11.56 -4.42
CA VAL A 320 -20.08 -10.28 -5.00
C VAL A 320 -20.64 -10.18 -6.42
N ASP A 321 -21.39 -9.12 -6.71
CA ASP A 321 -22.01 -8.89 -8.04
C ASP A 321 -21.09 -8.12 -8.98
N SER A 322 -19.87 -8.62 -9.19
CA SER A 322 -18.92 -8.01 -10.14
C SER A 322 -18.72 -8.92 -11.34
N ASP A 323 -19.19 -8.52 -12.52
CA ASP A 323 -19.10 -9.36 -13.72
C ASP A 323 -17.62 -9.53 -14.15
N PRO A 324 -17.19 -10.74 -14.54
CA PRO A 324 -15.84 -10.98 -15.08
C PRO A 324 -15.44 -10.11 -16.29
N ALA A 325 -16.40 -9.47 -16.96
CA ALA A 325 -16.15 -8.48 -17.99
C ALA A 325 -15.62 -7.14 -17.46
N ASN A 326 -15.90 -6.81 -16.19
CA ASN A 326 -15.57 -5.52 -15.59
C ASN A 326 -14.51 -5.64 -14.45
N SER A 327 -14.46 -6.79 -13.79
CA SER A 327 -13.52 -7.10 -12.70
C SER A 327 -12.57 -8.24 -13.04
N ALA A 328 -11.33 -8.14 -12.58
CA ALA A 328 -10.35 -9.21 -12.75
C ALA A 328 -10.49 -10.27 -11.64
N TYR A 329 -10.57 -11.55 -12.00
CA TYR A 329 -10.75 -12.65 -11.05
C TYR A 329 -9.46 -13.45 -10.78
N PRO A 330 -9.32 -14.13 -9.63
CA PRO A 330 -10.29 -14.20 -8.53
C PRO A 330 -10.37 -12.90 -7.71
N LEU A 331 -11.55 -12.61 -7.15
CA LEU A 331 -11.69 -11.57 -6.15
C LEU A 331 -11.21 -12.11 -4.80
N ARG A 332 -10.34 -11.38 -4.12
CA ARG A 332 -10.01 -11.63 -2.71
C ARG A 332 -11.08 -10.97 -1.84
N VAL A 333 -11.85 -11.77 -1.11
CA VAL A 333 -12.85 -11.29 -0.17
C VAL A 333 -12.29 -11.41 1.24
N GLU A 334 -12.10 -10.27 1.91
CA GLU A 334 -11.59 -10.22 3.28
C GLU A 334 -12.74 -9.97 4.26
N ILE A 335 -12.82 -10.76 5.33
CA ILE A 335 -13.88 -10.67 6.34
C ILE A 335 -13.30 -10.16 7.65
N PHE A 336 -14.02 -9.24 8.28
CA PHE A 336 -13.62 -8.59 9.52
C PHE A 336 -14.74 -8.61 10.55
N LEU A 337 -14.39 -8.60 11.83
CA LEU A 337 -15.30 -8.06 12.84
C LEU A 337 -15.46 -6.57 12.56
N ALA A 338 -16.71 -6.14 12.48
CA ALA A 338 -17.05 -4.74 12.34
C ALA A 338 -16.75 -3.99 13.63
N ASP A 339 -16.44 -2.71 13.50
CA ASP A 339 -16.34 -1.80 14.63
C ASP A 339 -17.75 -1.42 15.16
N ALA A 340 -17.83 -0.41 16.03
CA ALA A 340 -19.06 -0.13 16.78
C ALA A 340 -20.23 0.40 15.93
N ASP A 341 -19.96 1.10 14.83
CA ASP A 341 -21.00 1.62 13.93
C ASP A 341 -21.31 0.70 12.75
N GLY A 342 -20.45 -0.30 12.49
CA GLY A 342 -20.68 -1.31 11.47
C GLY A 342 -20.27 -0.87 10.07
N GLU A 343 -19.48 0.20 9.95
CA GLU A 343 -19.01 0.73 8.67
C GLU A 343 -17.49 0.50 8.45
N GLU A 344 -16.80 -0.06 9.45
CA GLU A 344 -15.35 -0.31 9.39
C GLU A 344 -14.95 -1.72 9.87
N GLY A 345 -13.82 -2.24 9.34
CA GLY A 345 -13.28 -3.55 9.68
C GLY A 345 -12.21 -3.49 10.77
N GLU A 346 -12.60 -3.68 12.03
CA GLU A 346 -11.71 -3.62 13.20
C GLU A 346 -10.78 -4.83 13.28
N THR A 347 -11.29 -6.06 13.16
CA THR A 347 -10.45 -7.27 13.35
C THR A 347 -10.51 -8.17 12.14
N PHE A 348 -9.37 -8.38 11.46
CA PHE A 348 -9.28 -9.32 10.36
C PHE A 348 -9.50 -10.77 10.83
N LEU A 349 -10.47 -11.45 10.22
CA LEU A 349 -10.84 -12.84 10.55
C LEU A 349 -10.28 -13.85 9.54
N GLY A 350 -10.06 -13.40 8.31
CA GLY A 350 -9.57 -14.24 7.23
C GLY A 350 -10.01 -13.71 5.87
N PHE A 351 -9.64 -14.46 4.84
CA PHE A 351 -10.06 -14.16 3.46
C PHE A 351 -10.42 -15.44 2.72
N ASP A 352 -11.16 -15.27 1.64
CA ASP A 352 -11.48 -16.32 0.68
C ASP A 352 -11.32 -15.78 -0.76
N GLU A 353 -11.11 -16.68 -1.71
CA GLU A 353 -11.03 -16.35 -3.13
C GLU A 353 -12.37 -16.62 -3.81
N TYR A 354 -13.09 -15.57 -4.19
CA TYR A 354 -14.32 -15.69 -4.97
C TYR A 354 -13.94 -15.77 -6.46
N THR A 355 -14.02 -16.96 -7.04
CA THR A 355 -13.55 -17.24 -8.40
C THR A 355 -14.61 -16.93 -9.45
N GLU A 356 -14.21 -16.82 -10.72
CA GLU A 356 -15.15 -16.66 -11.84
C GLU A 356 -16.15 -17.84 -11.89
N ALA A 357 -15.71 -19.04 -11.53
CA ALA A 357 -16.56 -20.22 -11.46
C ALA A 357 -17.60 -20.12 -10.33
N ASP A 358 -17.24 -19.52 -9.18
CA ASP A 358 -18.19 -19.26 -8.09
C ASP A 358 -19.24 -18.25 -8.53
N HIS A 359 -18.84 -17.13 -9.16
CA HIS A 359 -19.77 -16.14 -9.72
C HIS A 359 -20.78 -16.79 -10.68
N GLN A 360 -20.30 -17.65 -11.59
CA GLN A 360 -21.11 -18.28 -12.63
C GLN A 360 -21.88 -19.53 -12.16
N ALA A 361 -21.71 -19.98 -10.92
CA ALA A 361 -22.32 -21.22 -10.43
C ALA A 361 -23.87 -21.17 -10.43
N CYS A 362 -24.44 -19.97 -10.30
CA CYS A 362 -25.88 -19.72 -10.36
C CYS A 362 -26.35 -19.25 -11.76
N GLY A 363 -25.52 -19.43 -12.79
CA GLY A 363 -25.81 -19.01 -14.16
C GLY A 363 -25.37 -17.56 -14.41
N ALA A 364 -26.31 -16.71 -14.85
CA ALA A 364 -26.03 -15.31 -15.18
C ALA A 364 -26.15 -14.36 -13.98
N SER A 365 -26.46 -14.88 -12.79
CA SER A 365 -26.53 -14.12 -11.54
C SER A 365 -25.41 -14.55 -10.61
N PRO A 366 -24.85 -13.63 -9.80
CA PRO A 366 -23.81 -13.97 -8.84
C PRO A 366 -24.33 -15.00 -7.84
N CYS A 367 -23.49 -15.98 -7.50
CA CYS A 367 -23.88 -17.09 -6.64
C CYS A 367 -23.32 -16.92 -5.23
N PRO A 368 -24.11 -17.17 -4.16
CA PRO A 368 -23.57 -17.20 -2.81
C PRO A 368 -22.48 -18.26 -2.66
N LYS A 369 -21.40 -17.90 -1.99
CA LYS A 369 -20.33 -18.77 -1.50
C LYS A 369 -20.32 -18.75 0.02
N THR A 370 -19.93 -19.87 0.64
CA THR A 370 -19.82 -19.98 2.10
C THR A 370 -18.37 -20.17 2.51
N LEU A 371 -17.88 -19.31 3.41
CA LEU A 371 -16.63 -19.44 4.12
C LEU A 371 -16.90 -19.87 5.57
N THR A 372 -16.23 -20.92 6.02
CA THR A 372 -16.30 -21.36 7.42
C THR A 372 -15.18 -20.74 8.24
N LEU A 373 -15.55 -19.92 9.22
CA LEU A 373 -14.65 -19.30 10.20
C LEU A 373 -14.67 -20.07 11.53
N GLY A 374 -13.68 -19.81 12.39
CA GLY A 374 -13.72 -20.25 13.78
C GLY A 374 -14.83 -19.57 14.59
N ALA A 375 -14.97 -19.95 15.87
CA ALA A 375 -15.94 -19.31 16.76
C ALA A 375 -15.73 -17.80 16.84
N LEU A 376 -16.77 -17.04 16.50
CA LEU A 376 -16.80 -15.59 16.65
C LEU A 376 -17.26 -15.19 18.06
N PRO A 377 -16.80 -14.03 18.58
CA PRO A 377 -17.30 -13.49 19.83
C PRO A 377 -18.80 -13.15 19.72
N ALA A 378 -19.52 -13.29 20.84
CA ALA A 378 -20.89 -12.81 20.92
C ALA A 378 -20.92 -11.27 20.85
N GLY A 379 -21.91 -10.73 20.14
CA GLY A 379 -21.98 -9.33 19.72
C GLY A 379 -21.26 -8.99 18.40
N ALA A 380 -20.68 -9.95 17.67
CA ALA A 380 -19.95 -9.67 16.42
C ALA A 380 -20.87 -9.17 15.29
N GLY A 381 -20.62 -7.97 14.77
CA GLY A 381 -20.97 -7.59 13.41
C GLY A 381 -19.89 -8.06 12.44
N LEU A 382 -20.26 -8.39 11.21
CA LEU A 382 -19.30 -8.71 10.14
C LEU A 382 -19.35 -7.68 9.03
N VAL A 383 -18.20 -7.17 8.61
CA VAL A 383 -18.03 -6.43 7.36
C VAL A 383 -17.02 -7.14 6.47
N ALA A 384 -17.05 -6.86 5.18
CA ALA A 384 -16.10 -7.41 4.23
C ALA A 384 -15.71 -6.41 3.15
N THR A 385 -14.56 -6.65 2.52
CA THR A 385 -14.13 -5.98 1.29
C THR A 385 -13.95 -7.01 0.18
N ALA A 386 -14.11 -6.58 -1.07
CA ALA A 386 -13.70 -7.33 -2.25
C ALA A 386 -12.53 -6.60 -2.90
N THR A 387 -11.47 -7.32 -3.26
CA THR A 387 -10.36 -6.79 -4.07
C THR A 387 -10.21 -7.63 -5.31
N ASP A 388 -10.34 -7.03 -6.48
CA ASP A 388 -10.12 -7.73 -7.75
C ASP A 388 -8.63 -8.05 -7.98
N ALA A 389 -8.33 -8.91 -8.95
CA ALA A 389 -6.95 -9.35 -9.24
C ALA A 389 -6.06 -8.24 -9.84
N ASP A 390 -6.65 -7.12 -10.29
CA ASP A 390 -5.93 -5.90 -10.69
C ASP A 390 -5.63 -4.99 -9.48
N GLY A 391 -6.13 -5.33 -8.29
CA GLY A 391 -5.94 -4.60 -7.04
C GLY A 391 -7.02 -3.56 -6.73
N ASN A 392 -8.16 -3.54 -7.42
CA ASN A 392 -9.25 -2.64 -7.11
C ASN A 392 -10.01 -3.12 -5.85
N THR A 393 -9.75 -2.50 -4.70
CA THR A 393 -10.46 -2.79 -3.44
C THR A 393 -11.73 -1.94 -3.31
N SER A 394 -12.84 -2.59 -2.92
CA SER A 394 -14.12 -1.97 -2.55
C SER A 394 -14.04 -1.22 -1.21
N GLU A 395 -15.08 -0.45 -0.90
CA GLU A 395 -15.32 -0.01 0.50
C GLU A 395 -15.72 -1.22 1.38
N PHE A 396 -15.96 -1.00 2.68
CA PHE A 396 -16.55 -2.05 3.52
C PHE A 396 -18.02 -2.26 3.18
N SER A 397 -18.44 -3.53 3.15
CA SER A 397 -19.84 -3.94 3.01
C SER A 397 -20.71 -3.36 4.11
N LEU A 398 -22.03 -3.40 3.90
CA LEU A 398 -22.95 -3.28 5.03
C LEU A 398 -22.67 -4.38 6.04
N ALA A 399 -22.72 -4.04 7.32
CA ALA A 399 -22.47 -5.00 8.35
C ALA A 399 -23.63 -6.01 8.47
N SER A 400 -23.27 -7.27 8.69
CA SER A 400 -24.20 -8.39 8.87
C SER A 400 -24.23 -8.83 10.32
N ALA A 401 -25.43 -9.17 10.80
CA ALA A 401 -25.64 -9.78 12.10
C ALA A 401 -25.19 -11.25 12.09
N VAL A 402 -24.52 -11.70 13.14
CA VAL A 402 -24.15 -13.11 13.31
C VAL A 402 -25.21 -13.80 14.15
N LEU A 403 -25.89 -14.79 13.58
CA LEU A 403 -26.86 -15.60 14.30
C LEU A 403 -26.18 -16.84 14.90
N GLY A 404 -26.67 -17.30 16.05
CA GLY A 404 -26.27 -18.54 16.68
C GLY A 404 -27.49 -19.40 16.98
N ALA A 405 -27.34 -20.71 16.84
CA ALA A 405 -28.37 -21.66 17.25
C ALA A 405 -27.75 -22.79 18.09
N THR A 406 -28.43 -23.13 19.18
CA THR A 406 -28.08 -24.31 19.99
C THR A 406 -29.29 -25.22 20.11
N LYS A 407 -29.07 -26.52 20.04
CA LYS A 407 -30.12 -27.53 20.18
C LYS A 407 -29.78 -28.48 21.32
N ALA A 408 -30.67 -28.58 22.30
CA ALA A 408 -30.53 -29.45 23.45
C ALA A 408 -31.69 -30.46 23.52
N GLY A 409 -31.37 -31.75 23.56
CA GLY A 409 -32.34 -32.82 23.80
C GLY A 409 -32.43 -33.18 25.28
N ALA A 410 -33.64 -33.49 25.74
CA ALA A 410 -33.90 -34.01 27.07
C ALA A 410 -34.99 -35.09 27.00
N PHE A 411 -34.94 -36.07 27.90
CA PHE A 411 -36.02 -37.06 28.03
C PHE A 411 -37.27 -36.39 28.58
N LEU A 412 -38.40 -36.61 27.90
CA LEU A 412 -39.72 -36.27 28.43
C LEU A 412 -40.36 -37.48 29.11
N ASP A 413 -40.11 -38.66 28.56
CA ASP A 413 -40.43 -39.97 29.13
C ASP A 413 -39.23 -40.89 28.91
N ASP A 414 -38.70 -41.44 30.00
CA ASP A 414 -37.58 -42.40 30.03
C ASP A 414 -38.11 -43.61 30.80
N GLY A 415 -38.63 -44.56 30.03
CA GLY A 415 -39.50 -45.61 30.55
C GLY A 415 -38.76 -46.65 31.38
N ASP A 416 -37.45 -46.82 31.14
CA ASP A 416 -36.60 -47.75 31.86
C ASP A 416 -35.54 -47.07 32.75
N GLY A 417 -35.36 -45.74 32.62
CA GLY A 417 -34.50 -44.93 33.47
C GLY A 417 -33.01 -45.13 33.19
N ASP A 418 -32.66 -45.65 32.00
CA ASP A 418 -31.28 -45.94 31.63
C ASP A 418 -30.54 -44.72 31.04
N GLY A 419 -31.27 -43.64 30.75
CA GLY A 419 -30.74 -42.42 30.16
C GLY A 419 -30.32 -42.56 28.70
N VAL A 420 -30.85 -43.55 27.99
CA VAL A 420 -30.61 -43.84 26.57
C VAL A 420 -31.96 -43.81 25.83
N PRO A 421 -32.08 -43.08 24.70
CA PRO A 421 -33.33 -43.06 23.95
C PRO A 421 -33.69 -44.43 23.38
N ASN A 422 -34.83 -44.97 23.81
CA ASN A 422 -35.37 -46.26 23.39
C ASN A 422 -36.59 -46.08 22.45
N PRO A 423 -36.86 -47.04 21.53
CA PRO A 423 -38.05 -46.98 20.69
C PRO A 423 -39.36 -46.92 21.50
N GLY A 424 -40.15 -45.86 21.28
CA GLY A 424 -41.42 -45.61 21.96
C GLY A 424 -41.34 -44.54 23.05
N GLU A 425 -40.16 -44.07 23.39
CA GLU A 425 -39.95 -42.96 24.34
C GLU A 425 -40.13 -41.59 23.67
N THR A 426 -40.37 -40.56 24.48
CA THR A 426 -40.54 -39.19 24.00
C THR A 426 -39.40 -38.31 24.45
N LEU A 427 -38.79 -37.61 23.49
CA LEU A 427 -37.76 -36.60 23.73
C LEU A 427 -38.36 -35.20 23.59
N ARG A 428 -37.83 -34.25 24.35
CA ARG A 428 -38.03 -32.82 24.16
C ARG A 428 -36.75 -32.22 23.62
N PHE A 429 -36.84 -31.55 22.48
CA PHE A 429 -35.78 -30.69 22.00
C PHE A 429 -36.10 -29.23 22.34
N THR A 430 -35.08 -28.51 22.80
CA THR A 430 -35.11 -27.06 22.98
C THR A 430 -34.09 -26.45 22.04
N VAL A 431 -34.56 -25.65 21.08
CA VAL A 431 -33.70 -24.87 20.19
C VAL A 431 -33.66 -23.44 20.70
N THR A 432 -32.46 -22.93 20.96
CA THR A 432 -32.24 -21.53 21.35
C THR A 432 -31.54 -20.84 20.20
N VAL A 433 -32.22 -19.89 19.57
CA VAL A 433 -31.65 -19.00 18.56
C VAL A 433 -31.29 -17.68 19.24
N THR A 434 -30.08 -17.21 18.99
CA THR A 434 -29.53 -15.96 19.54
C THR A 434 -29.02 -15.10 18.40
N ASN A 435 -29.38 -13.81 18.39
CA ASN A 435 -28.55 -12.85 17.68
C ASN A 435 -27.27 -12.64 18.49
N ALA A 436 -26.16 -13.10 17.92
CA ALA A 436 -24.84 -12.93 18.47
C ALA A 436 -24.13 -11.74 17.82
N GLY A 437 -24.83 -10.81 17.16
CA GLY A 437 -24.30 -9.54 16.68
C GLY A 437 -24.83 -8.34 17.46
N THR A 438 -24.28 -7.15 17.20
CA THR A 438 -24.81 -5.85 17.67
C THR A 438 -25.89 -5.28 16.74
N LEU A 439 -26.03 -5.86 15.55
CA LEU A 439 -26.98 -5.45 14.52
C LEU A 439 -28.22 -6.33 14.56
N GLU A 440 -29.39 -5.72 14.39
CA GLU A 440 -30.66 -6.44 14.32
C GLU A 440 -30.67 -7.37 13.09
N ALA A 441 -30.88 -8.66 13.32
CA ALA A 441 -31.12 -9.61 12.24
C ALA A 441 -32.59 -9.53 11.80
N ALA A 442 -32.83 -9.04 10.58
CA ALA A 442 -34.17 -8.94 10.03
C ALA A 442 -34.68 -10.31 9.50
N ALA A 443 -35.97 -10.58 9.72
CA ALA A 443 -36.69 -11.71 9.11
C ALA A 443 -36.05 -13.10 9.31
N VAL A 444 -35.58 -13.41 10.52
CA VAL A 444 -34.97 -14.69 10.85
C VAL A 444 -35.99 -15.84 10.78
N THR A 445 -35.60 -16.91 10.10
CA THR A 445 -36.29 -18.21 10.10
C THR A 445 -35.38 -19.27 10.73
N LEU A 446 -35.99 -20.14 11.53
CA LEU A 446 -35.35 -21.35 12.03
C LEU A 446 -35.90 -22.54 11.23
N GLU A 447 -35.00 -23.32 10.65
CA GLU A 447 -35.30 -24.61 10.04
C GLU A 447 -34.58 -25.71 10.82
N ASP A 448 -35.31 -26.80 11.09
CA ASP A 448 -34.82 -27.99 11.78
C ASP A 448 -35.29 -29.20 10.98
N LEU A 449 -34.37 -29.79 10.24
CA LEU A 449 -34.68 -30.77 9.20
C LEU A 449 -34.79 -32.18 9.81
N ALA A 450 -35.57 -33.05 9.18
CA ALA A 450 -35.76 -34.44 9.58
C ALA A 450 -34.44 -35.23 9.63
N GLU A 451 -33.49 -34.83 8.79
CA GLU A 451 -32.14 -35.41 8.72
C GLU A 451 -31.38 -35.23 10.05
N ASP A 452 -31.62 -34.12 10.75
CA ASP A 452 -30.96 -33.78 12.01
C ASP A 452 -31.46 -34.64 13.18
N HIS A 453 -32.63 -35.28 13.06
CA HIS A 453 -33.25 -36.14 14.08
C HIS A 453 -33.63 -37.52 13.53
N ALA A 454 -32.80 -38.06 12.64
CA ALA A 454 -33.01 -39.37 12.04
C ALA A 454 -33.30 -40.45 13.11
N GLY A 455 -34.44 -41.14 12.96
CA GLY A 455 -34.89 -42.18 13.89
C GLY A 455 -35.89 -41.71 14.95
N THR A 456 -36.28 -40.43 14.94
CA THR A 456 -37.39 -39.90 15.76
C THR A 456 -38.61 -39.58 14.90
N SER A 457 -39.79 -39.46 15.52
CA SER A 457 -41.01 -38.97 14.87
C SER A 457 -41.58 -37.79 15.64
N LEU A 458 -41.86 -36.69 14.94
CA LEU A 458 -42.40 -35.49 15.55
C LEU A 458 -43.79 -35.73 16.13
N VAL A 459 -44.00 -35.34 17.39
CA VAL A 459 -45.32 -35.44 18.03
C VAL A 459 -46.17 -34.25 17.58
N ALA A 460 -47.26 -34.51 16.85
CA ALA A 460 -48.16 -33.45 16.39
C ALA A 460 -48.69 -32.60 17.55
N GLY A 461 -48.69 -31.27 17.38
CA GLY A 461 -49.09 -30.32 18.41
C GLY A 461 -48.04 -30.03 19.49
N SER A 462 -46.83 -30.62 19.41
CA SER A 462 -45.79 -30.44 20.44
C SER A 462 -44.88 -29.24 20.21
N VAL A 463 -44.83 -28.69 18.99
CA VAL A 463 -43.94 -27.57 18.67
C VAL A 463 -44.53 -26.26 19.19
N THR A 464 -43.73 -25.55 19.98
CA THR A 464 -44.05 -24.25 20.56
C THR A 464 -42.86 -23.32 20.40
N THR A 465 -43.13 -22.02 20.30
CA THR A 465 -42.08 -20.99 20.19
C THR A 465 -42.32 -19.87 21.20
N SER A 466 -41.24 -19.29 21.73
CA SER A 466 -41.28 -18.08 22.56
C SER A 466 -41.40 -16.80 21.74
N GLN A 467 -41.03 -16.84 20.45
CA GLN A 467 -41.06 -15.71 19.53
C GLN A 467 -41.47 -16.15 18.12
N GLY A 468 -42.18 -15.30 17.40
CA GLY A 468 -42.57 -15.58 16.03
C GLY A 468 -43.67 -16.63 15.90
N THR A 469 -43.71 -17.31 14.77
CA THR A 469 -44.77 -18.27 14.43
C THR A 469 -44.22 -19.55 13.81
N VAL A 470 -44.71 -20.69 14.28
CA VAL A 470 -44.44 -22.00 13.66
C VAL A 470 -45.13 -22.04 12.29
N THR A 471 -44.35 -22.16 11.22
CA THR A 471 -44.83 -22.19 9.83
C THR A 471 -44.98 -23.63 9.32
N SER A 472 -44.19 -24.57 9.84
CA SER A 472 -44.24 -26.01 9.55
C SER A 472 -43.86 -26.86 10.77
N GLY A 473 -44.20 -28.15 10.78
CA GLY A 473 -43.79 -29.08 11.84
C GLY A 473 -44.73 -29.15 13.04
N ASN A 474 -46.04 -29.04 12.84
CA ASN A 474 -46.98 -29.17 13.96
C ASN A 474 -48.25 -29.97 13.62
N THR A 475 -48.30 -30.54 12.43
CA THR A 475 -49.36 -31.43 11.96
C THR A 475 -48.89 -32.88 11.96
N ALA A 476 -49.84 -33.82 12.04
CA ALA A 476 -49.51 -35.24 11.98
C ALA A 476 -48.88 -35.61 10.62
N GLY A 477 -47.68 -36.18 10.67
CA GLY A 477 -46.93 -36.59 9.48
C GLY A 477 -45.85 -35.61 9.03
N ASP A 478 -45.77 -34.42 9.65
CA ASP A 478 -44.68 -33.48 9.41
C ASP A 478 -43.36 -34.08 9.95
N THR A 479 -42.28 -33.87 9.21
CA THR A 479 -40.94 -34.38 9.56
C THR A 479 -39.95 -33.27 9.87
N ASP A 480 -40.16 -32.07 9.31
CA ASP A 480 -39.33 -30.89 9.51
C ASP A 480 -40.07 -29.87 10.36
N VAL A 481 -39.34 -29.03 11.10
CA VAL A 481 -39.89 -27.90 11.86
C VAL A 481 -39.37 -26.60 11.28
N GLU A 482 -40.29 -25.68 11.01
CA GLU A 482 -39.95 -24.33 10.54
C GLU A 482 -40.64 -23.28 11.42
N VAL A 483 -39.87 -22.29 11.86
CA VAL A 483 -40.36 -21.19 12.69
C VAL A 483 -39.87 -19.86 12.13
N ALA A 484 -40.80 -19.00 11.73
CA ALA A 484 -40.52 -17.62 11.37
C ALA A 484 -40.41 -16.78 12.65
N LEU A 485 -39.18 -16.51 13.11
CA LEU A 485 -38.87 -15.76 14.33
C LEU A 485 -39.03 -14.24 14.14
N GLY A 486 -38.90 -13.75 12.91
CA GLY A 486 -38.96 -12.32 12.59
C GLY A 486 -37.66 -11.62 12.97
N ALA A 487 -37.73 -10.36 13.40
CA ALA A 487 -36.55 -9.61 13.81
C ALA A 487 -35.96 -10.15 15.13
N LEU A 488 -34.66 -10.35 15.19
CA LEU A 488 -33.92 -10.66 16.42
C LEU A 488 -32.94 -9.52 16.70
N ALA A 489 -33.13 -8.87 17.85
CA ALA A 489 -32.24 -7.83 18.37
C ALA A 489 -31.03 -8.44 19.05
#